data_AF-A0A2N1D635-F1
#
_entry.id   AF-A0A2N1D635-F1
#
_cell.length_a   1.000
_cell.length_b   1.000
_cell.length_c   1.000
_cell.angle_alpha   90.00
_cell.angle_beta   90.00
_cell.angle_gamma   90.00
#
_symmetry.space_group_name_H-M   'P 1'
#
loop_
_entity.id
_entity.type
_entity.pdbx_description
1 polymer ?
#
loop_
_entity_poly.entity_id
_entity_poly.type
_entity_poly.pdbx_seq_one_letter_code
_entity_poly.pdbx_strand_id
1 'polypeptide(L)'
;MIKSKMYIATAILALGFGSANAQTFNFDSKSDTPVVVGGIGPDGGSYVGSYNTGNGVSTYADGSKLKSTSKCVSMMQPSNANIFAMHVACDVTREATVYTVAAGCNFMNKEKTETSCVGGLKGKAGKLEGRTGSITWHTKGGISKGTGQWHE
;
A
#
# COMPACT_ATOMS: atom_id res chain seq x y z
N MET A 1 -16.22 35.18 -60.69
CA MET A 1 -17.13 34.13 -60.17
C MET A 1 -16.29 33.00 -59.60
N ILE A 2 -16.65 32.54 -58.41
CA ILE A 2 -15.79 31.91 -57.40
C ILE A 2 -15.46 30.44 -57.74
N LYS A 3 -14.19 30.07 -57.65
CA LYS A 3 -13.70 28.68 -57.64
C LYS A 3 -13.93 28.09 -56.24
N SER A 4 -14.67 26.98 -56.13
CA SER A 4 -14.73 26.19 -54.90
C SER A 4 -14.16 24.79 -55.15
N LYS A 5 -12.94 24.58 -54.64
CA LYS A 5 -12.39 23.25 -54.34
C LYS A 5 -12.87 22.87 -52.95
N MET A 6 -13.66 21.80 -52.83
CA MET A 6 -14.05 21.27 -51.54
C MET A 6 -13.06 20.16 -51.14
N TYR A 7 -12.14 20.51 -50.24
CA TYR A 7 -11.26 19.57 -49.56
C TYR A 7 -12.02 18.97 -48.37
N ILE A 8 -12.25 17.67 -48.37
CA ILE A 8 -12.76 16.94 -47.21
C ILE A 8 -11.60 16.80 -46.23
N ALA A 9 -11.57 17.65 -45.19
CA ALA A 9 -10.65 17.53 -44.09
C ALA A 9 -11.15 16.43 -43.13
N THR A 10 -10.42 15.31 -43.07
CA THR A 10 -10.62 14.26 -42.08
C THR A 10 -10.21 14.82 -40.70
N ALA A 11 -11.18 15.29 -39.92
CA ALA A 11 -10.96 15.70 -38.54
C ALA A 11 -10.69 14.45 -37.70
N ILE A 12 -9.44 14.30 -37.24
CA ILE A 12 -9.04 13.31 -36.24
C ILE A 12 -9.77 13.68 -34.95
N LEU A 13 -10.76 12.88 -34.54
CA LEU A 13 -11.26 12.89 -33.16
C LEU A 13 -10.13 12.37 -32.26
N ALA A 14 -9.29 13.28 -31.79
CA ALA A 14 -8.54 13.09 -30.56
C ALA A 14 -9.57 13.11 -29.42
N LEU A 15 -10.22 11.97 -29.18
CA LEU A 15 -10.93 11.72 -27.94
C LEU A 15 -9.87 11.75 -26.84
N GLY A 16 -9.74 12.92 -26.21
CA GLY A 16 -9.05 13.08 -24.95
C GLY A 16 -9.74 12.19 -23.93
N PHE A 17 -9.24 10.96 -23.79
CA PHE A 17 -9.40 10.19 -22.57
C PHE A 17 -8.63 10.97 -21.50
N GLY A 18 -9.36 11.84 -20.81
CA GLY A 18 -8.85 12.57 -19.66
C GLY A 18 -8.19 11.59 -18.70
N SER A 19 -6.91 11.85 -18.45
CA SER A 19 -6.05 11.16 -17.51
C SER A 19 -6.67 11.14 -16.11
N ALA A 20 -7.45 10.12 -15.78
CA ALA A 20 -7.78 9.78 -14.40
C ALA A 20 -6.84 8.64 -13.99
N ASN A 21 -5.54 8.92 -13.78
CA ASN A 21 -4.55 7.88 -13.51
C ASN A 21 -4.45 7.58 -12.02
N ALA A 22 -5.51 6.99 -11.47
CA ALA A 22 -5.35 6.18 -10.28
C ALA A 22 -4.36 5.04 -10.57
N GLN A 23 -3.11 5.19 -10.12
CA GLN A 23 -2.07 4.20 -10.36
C GLN A 23 -2.24 3.04 -9.37
N THR A 24 -2.88 1.97 -9.85
CA THR A 24 -2.99 0.70 -9.14
C THR A 24 -1.70 -0.10 -9.25
N PHE A 25 -1.36 -0.80 -8.18
CA PHE A 25 -0.23 -1.72 -8.15
C PHE A 25 -0.58 -2.93 -7.28
N ASN A 26 -0.14 -4.11 -7.72
CA ASN A 26 -0.09 -5.30 -6.86
C ASN A 26 1.29 -5.41 -6.26
N PHE A 27 1.43 -6.02 -5.09
CA PHE A 27 2.74 -6.26 -4.49
C PHE A 27 2.83 -7.64 -3.84
N ASP A 28 4.04 -8.17 -3.87
CA ASP A 28 4.50 -9.27 -3.04
C ASP A 28 5.65 -8.75 -2.17
N SER A 29 5.60 -8.99 -0.87
CA SER A 29 6.71 -8.68 0.03
C SER A 29 7.01 -9.81 1.01
N LYS A 30 8.26 -9.86 1.47
CA LYS A 30 8.73 -10.77 2.50
C LYS A 30 9.32 -9.95 3.63
N SER A 31 8.83 -10.21 4.83
CA SER A 31 9.39 -9.65 6.06
C SER A 31 10.58 -10.49 6.53
N ASP A 32 11.58 -9.80 7.05
CA ASP A 32 12.62 -10.41 7.87
C ASP A 32 12.04 -10.82 9.24
N THR A 33 12.83 -11.54 10.02
CA THR A 33 12.44 -11.93 11.39
C THR A 33 12.15 -10.68 12.23
N PRO A 34 10.92 -10.54 12.77
CA PRO A 34 10.57 -9.38 13.58
C PRO A 34 11.33 -9.34 14.91
N VAL A 35 11.72 -8.15 15.34
CA VAL A 35 12.07 -7.88 16.72
C VAL A 35 10.77 -7.61 17.48
N VAL A 36 10.47 -8.45 18.47
CA VAL A 36 9.22 -8.36 19.24
C VAL A 36 9.53 -7.80 20.62
N VAL A 37 8.71 -6.85 21.08
CA VAL A 37 8.76 -6.27 22.41
C VAL A 37 7.36 -6.23 23.00
N GLY A 38 7.21 -6.48 24.29
CA GLY A 38 5.89 -6.48 24.91
C GLY A 38 5.87 -6.97 26.35
N GLY A 39 4.67 -7.01 26.91
CA GLY A 39 4.42 -7.44 28.28
C GLY A 39 2.94 -7.69 28.55
N ILE A 40 2.58 -7.69 29.83
CA ILE A 40 1.21 -7.84 30.30
C ILE A 40 0.67 -6.44 30.63
N GLY A 41 -0.48 -6.11 30.05
CA GLY A 41 -1.20 -4.87 30.28
C GLY A 41 -1.92 -4.83 31.63
N PRO A 42 -2.43 -3.65 32.05
CA PRO A 42 -3.12 -3.48 33.33
C PRO A 42 -4.38 -4.34 33.51
N ASP A 43 -4.97 -4.79 32.40
CA ASP A 43 -6.14 -5.67 32.34
C ASP A 43 -5.78 -7.17 32.29
N GLY A 44 -4.48 -7.49 32.38
CA GLY A 44 -3.96 -8.86 32.24
C GLY A 44 -3.82 -9.33 30.79
N GLY A 45 -4.18 -8.51 29.79
CA GLY A 45 -4.04 -8.82 28.38
C GLY A 45 -2.59 -8.70 27.89
N SER A 46 -2.22 -9.38 26.81
CA SER A 46 -0.91 -9.20 26.18
C SER A 46 -0.85 -7.86 25.44
N TYR A 47 0.18 -7.06 25.73
CA TYR A 47 0.48 -5.81 25.03
C TYR A 47 1.80 -5.97 24.29
N VAL A 48 1.73 -6.20 22.97
CA VAL A 48 2.88 -6.61 22.16
C VAL A 48 2.99 -5.70 20.93
N GLY A 49 4.20 -5.22 20.69
CA GLY A 49 4.59 -4.58 19.46
C GLY A 49 5.74 -5.30 18.77
N SER A 50 5.95 -4.98 17.51
CA SER A 50 7.10 -5.49 16.77
C SER A 50 7.66 -4.44 15.82
N TYR A 51 8.95 -4.60 15.52
CA TYR A 51 9.63 -3.92 14.44
C TYR A 51 10.16 -4.96 13.47
N ASN A 52 9.95 -4.75 12.17
CA ASN A 52 10.50 -5.60 11.14
C ASN A 52 10.92 -4.81 9.91
N THR A 53 11.94 -5.32 9.23
CA THR A 53 12.31 -4.92 7.89
C THR A 53 11.76 -5.91 6.86
N GLY A 54 11.75 -5.52 5.60
CA GLY A 54 11.36 -6.42 4.53
C GLY A 54 11.64 -5.86 3.16
N ASN A 55 11.52 -6.72 2.16
CA ASN A 55 11.72 -6.39 0.76
C ASN A 55 10.48 -6.79 -0.03
N GLY A 56 10.16 -6.03 -1.07
CA GLY A 56 9.00 -6.31 -1.91
C GLY A 56 9.19 -5.90 -3.35
N VAL A 57 8.28 -6.38 -4.19
CA VAL A 57 8.16 -6.00 -5.60
C VAL A 57 6.73 -5.55 -5.83
N SER A 58 6.57 -4.32 -6.30
CA SER A 58 5.28 -3.81 -6.79
C SER A 58 5.23 -3.96 -8.31
N THR A 59 4.13 -4.50 -8.83
CA THR A 59 3.82 -4.57 -10.26
C THR A 59 2.67 -3.60 -10.55
N TYR A 60 2.93 -2.63 -11.42
CA TYR A 60 1.96 -1.60 -11.80
C TYR A 60 1.13 -2.04 -13.01
N ALA A 61 0.04 -1.33 -13.27
CA ALA A 61 -0.85 -1.62 -14.40
C ALA A 61 -0.17 -1.57 -15.78
N ASP A 62 0.90 -0.77 -15.92
CA ASP A 62 1.75 -0.71 -17.12
C ASP A 62 2.73 -1.89 -17.24
N GLY A 63 2.68 -2.83 -16.30
CA GLY A 63 3.59 -3.99 -16.23
C GLY A 63 4.95 -3.66 -15.60
N SER A 64 5.23 -2.39 -15.26
CA SER A 64 6.48 -2.03 -14.61
C SER A 64 6.60 -2.67 -13.24
N LYS A 65 7.81 -3.13 -12.92
CA LYS A 65 8.12 -3.78 -11.64
C LYS A 65 9.14 -2.95 -10.89
N LEU A 66 8.80 -2.60 -9.66
CA LEU A 66 9.64 -1.74 -8.85
C LEU A 66 9.91 -2.41 -7.50
N LYS A 67 11.20 -2.55 -7.18
CA LYS A 67 11.67 -3.15 -5.92
C LYS A 67 11.62 -2.12 -4.81
N SER A 68 11.17 -2.52 -3.63
CA SER A 68 11.09 -1.67 -2.45
C SER A 68 11.68 -2.36 -1.23
N THR A 69 12.15 -1.55 -0.29
CA THR A 69 12.42 -1.97 1.09
C THR A 69 11.42 -1.30 2.02
N SER A 70 11.04 -1.99 3.08
CA SER A 70 10.09 -1.52 4.09
C SER A 70 10.68 -1.62 5.48
N LYS A 71 10.39 -0.63 6.32
CA LYS A 71 10.58 -0.67 7.77
C LYS A 71 9.22 -0.48 8.40
N CYS A 72 8.75 -1.47 9.15
CA CYS A 72 7.42 -1.47 9.71
C CYS A 72 7.48 -1.60 11.23
N VAL A 73 6.56 -0.92 11.89
CA VAL A 73 6.21 -1.14 13.29
C VAL A 73 4.77 -1.62 13.35
N SER A 74 4.49 -2.56 14.24
CA SER A 74 3.13 -2.99 14.53
C SER A 74 2.88 -3.00 16.03
N MET A 75 1.63 -2.77 16.43
CA MET A 75 1.21 -2.78 17.82
C MET A 75 -0.16 -3.45 17.93
N MET A 76 -0.28 -4.43 18.81
CA MET A 76 -1.56 -5.02 19.17
C MET A 76 -2.44 -4.01 19.89
N GLN A 77 -3.72 -4.03 19.59
CA GLN A 77 -4.70 -3.25 20.31
C GLN A 77 -5.39 -4.10 21.39
N PRO A 78 -5.72 -3.54 22.56
CA PRO A 78 -6.56 -4.21 23.53
C PRO A 78 -7.94 -4.55 22.94
N SER A 79 -8.62 -5.54 23.50
CA SER A 79 -9.91 -6.05 22.98
C SER A 79 -11.10 -5.10 23.19
N ASN A 80 -10.89 -3.91 23.74
CA ASN A 80 -11.92 -2.98 24.20
C ASN A 80 -12.56 -2.15 23.06
N ALA A 81 -13.27 -2.83 22.16
CA ALA A 81 -14.09 -2.26 21.08
C ALA A 81 -13.33 -1.69 19.86
N ASN A 82 -12.08 -2.13 19.63
CA ASN A 82 -11.32 -1.73 18.45
C ASN A 82 -11.78 -2.50 17.19
N ILE A 83 -11.87 -1.79 16.06
CA ILE A 83 -12.20 -2.37 14.74
C ILE A 83 -11.07 -3.29 14.24
N PHE A 84 -9.84 -3.04 14.69
CA PHE A 84 -8.65 -3.80 14.30
C PHE A 84 -7.94 -4.39 15.53
N ALA A 85 -7.45 -5.61 15.39
CA ALA A 85 -6.64 -6.28 16.40
C ALA A 85 -5.22 -5.68 16.52
N MET A 86 -4.73 -5.02 15.47
CA MET A 86 -3.43 -4.34 15.45
C MET A 86 -3.41 -3.16 14.50
N HIS A 87 -2.53 -2.21 14.79
CA HIS A 87 -2.15 -1.15 13.86
C HIS A 87 -0.72 -1.36 13.36
N VAL A 88 -0.50 -1.00 12.10
CA VAL A 88 0.80 -1.08 11.43
C VAL A 88 1.12 0.28 10.81
N ALA A 89 2.35 0.73 10.98
CA ALA A 89 2.92 1.84 10.25
C ALA A 89 4.22 1.41 9.57
N CYS A 90 4.37 1.73 8.29
CA CYS A 90 5.57 1.40 7.53
C CYS A 90 6.12 2.63 6.82
N ASP A 91 7.44 2.76 6.79
CA ASP A 91 8.16 3.54 5.78
C ASP A 91 8.58 2.61 4.66
N VAL A 92 8.26 2.97 3.41
CA VAL A 92 8.63 2.22 2.22
C VAL A 92 9.48 3.09 1.31
N THR A 93 10.66 2.57 0.96
CA THR A 93 11.62 3.21 0.06
C THR A 93 11.71 2.43 -1.23
N ARG A 94 11.65 3.15 -2.35
CA ARG A 94 11.74 2.60 -3.70
C ARG A 94 12.44 3.62 -4.59
N GLU A 95 13.67 3.32 -4.97
CA GLU A 95 14.54 4.28 -5.68
C GLU A 95 14.60 5.61 -4.91
N ALA A 96 14.34 6.75 -5.58
CA ALA A 96 14.25 8.08 -4.97
C ALA A 96 12.85 8.42 -4.40
N THR A 97 11.94 7.44 -4.32
CA THR A 97 10.57 7.65 -3.81
C THR A 97 10.43 7.07 -2.41
N VAL A 98 9.86 7.86 -1.50
CA VAL A 98 9.56 7.43 -0.12
C VAL A 98 8.08 7.66 0.15
N TYR A 99 7.42 6.67 0.74
CA TYR A 99 6.03 6.78 1.17
C TYR A 99 5.77 5.99 2.44
N THR A 100 4.70 6.33 3.14
CA THR A 100 4.22 5.60 4.31
C THR A 100 2.98 4.79 4.03
N VAL A 101 2.86 3.70 4.78
CA VAL A 101 1.62 2.94 4.97
C VAL A 101 1.17 3.13 6.41
N ALA A 102 -0.11 3.40 6.64
CA ALA A 102 -0.74 3.30 7.95
C ALA A 102 -2.01 2.45 7.81
N ALA A 103 -2.10 1.37 8.58
CA ALA A 103 -3.16 0.37 8.39
C ALA A 103 -3.62 -0.25 9.71
N GLY A 104 -4.85 -0.75 9.69
CA GLY A 104 -5.37 -1.67 10.69
C GLY A 104 -5.41 -3.09 10.14
N CYS A 105 -5.14 -4.08 10.99
CA CYS A 105 -5.19 -5.49 10.62
C CYS A 105 -5.97 -6.33 11.64
N ASN A 106 -6.51 -7.44 11.14
CA ASN A 106 -7.16 -8.48 11.93
C ASN A 106 -6.50 -9.83 11.70
N PHE A 107 -6.52 -10.67 12.73
CA PHE A 107 -6.08 -12.07 12.61
C PHE A 107 -7.11 -12.87 11.82
N MET A 108 -6.64 -13.68 10.88
CA MET A 108 -7.48 -14.50 10.01
C MET A 108 -7.61 -15.95 10.47
N ASN A 109 -6.83 -16.34 11.49
CA ASN A 109 -6.86 -17.66 12.10
C ASN A 109 -6.71 -17.60 13.63
N LYS A 110 -7.09 -18.70 14.30
CA LYS A 110 -7.08 -18.77 15.77
C LYS A 110 -5.65 -18.73 16.34
N GLU A 111 -4.69 -19.24 15.57
CA GLU A 111 -3.27 -19.29 15.92
C GLU A 111 -2.60 -17.92 15.82
N LYS A 112 -3.29 -16.90 15.29
CA LYS A 112 -2.80 -15.53 15.11
C LYS A 112 -1.53 -15.44 14.26
N THR A 113 -1.37 -16.36 13.30
CA THR A 113 -0.22 -16.42 12.39
C THR A 113 -0.52 -15.87 11.00
N GLU A 114 -1.77 -15.52 10.72
CA GLU A 114 -2.21 -14.89 9.48
C GLU A 114 -2.96 -13.60 9.77
N THR A 115 -2.70 -12.56 8.97
CA THR A 115 -3.37 -11.26 9.11
C THR A 115 -3.91 -10.76 7.77
N SER A 116 -4.99 -9.99 7.82
CA SER A 116 -5.43 -9.17 6.69
C SER A 116 -5.57 -7.73 7.15
N CYS A 117 -5.12 -6.81 6.29
CA CYS A 117 -4.95 -5.41 6.61
C CYS A 117 -5.60 -4.51 5.56
N VAL A 118 -6.04 -3.34 6.01
CA VAL A 118 -6.52 -2.24 5.17
C VAL A 118 -5.98 -0.93 5.73
N GLY A 119 -5.56 -0.03 4.84
CA GLY A 119 -4.95 1.21 5.24
C GLY A 119 -4.82 2.25 4.15
N GLY A 120 -4.15 3.34 4.52
CA GLY A 120 -3.84 4.47 3.66
C GLY A 120 -2.36 4.53 3.29
N LEU A 121 -2.09 5.23 2.19
CA LEU A 121 -0.77 5.57 1.69
C LEU A 121 -0.56 7.08 1.74
N LYS A 122 0.66 7.52 2.04
CA LYS A 122 1.07 8.94 1.89
C LYS A 122 2.48 9.03 1.34
N GLY A 123 2.65 9.68 0.19
CA GLY A 123 3.98 9.94 -0.35
C GLY A 123 4.68 11.06 0.39
N LYS A 124 5.93 10.79 0.79
CA LYS A 124 6.80 11.71 1.55
C LYS A 124 7.85 12.41 0.69
N ALA A 125 8.30 11.77 -0.39
CA ALA A 125 9.33 12.32 -1.26
C ALA A 125 9.31 11.68 -2.66
N GLY A 126 9.91 12.38 -3.64
CA GLY A 126 10.06 11.89 -5.01
C GLY A 126 8.75 11.96 -5.80
N LYS A 127 8.59 11.09 -6.80
CA LYS A 127 7.44 11.16 -7.74
C LYS A 127 6.05 10.99 -7.11
N LEU A 128 5.99 10.53 -5.87
CA LEU A 128 4.73 10.33 -5.13
C LEU A 128 4.52 11.39 -4.04
N GLU A 129 5.42 12.35 -3.87
CA GLU A 129 5.31 13.37 -2.83
C GLU A 129 3.95 14.08 -2.86
N GLY A 130 3.35 14.23 -1.68
CA GLY A 130 2.02 14.85 -1.53
C GLY A 130 0.85 13.91 -1.83
N ARG A 131 1.04 12.89 -2.68
CA ARG A 131 -0.03 11.95 -3.07
C ARG A 131 -0.50 11.10 -1.89
N THR A 132 -1.79 10.77 -1.92
CA THR A 132 -2.42 9.84 -0.99
C THR A 132 -2.87 8.58 -1.72
N GLY A 133 -3.18 7.53 -0.99
CA GLY A 133 -3.67 6.29 -1.59
C GLY A 133 -4.33 5.39 -0.57
N SER A 134 -4.82 4.26 -1.04
CA SER A 134 -5.36 3.18 -0.23
C SER A 134 -4.61 1.89 -0.53
N ILE A 135 -4.54 0.98 0.45
CA ILE A 135 -3.89 -0.31 0.29
C ILE A 135 -4.60 -1.38 1.11
N THR A 136 -4.65 -2.60 0.58
CA THR A 136 -5.10 -3.81 1.28
C THR A 136 -4.10 -4.93 1.05
N TRP A 137 -3.96 -5.82 2.03
CA TRP A 137 -3.12 -7.00 1.87
C TRP A 137 -3.47 -8.11 2.84
N HIS A 138 -2.98 -9.30 2.53
CA HIS A 138 -3.01 -10.47 3.38
C HIS A 138 -1.57 -10.96 3.64
N THR A 139 -1.27 -11.35 4.87
CA THR A 139 0.05 -11.85 5.29
C THR A 139 -0.07 -13.27 5.84
N LYS A 140 0.75 -14.17 5.32
CA LYS A 140 0.88 -15.56 5.77
C LYS A 140 2.34 -16.00 5.71
N GLY A 141 2.86 -16.53 6.82
CA GLY A 141 4.24 -17.03 6.89
C GLY A 141 5.31 -15.96 6.59
N GLY A 142 5.07 -14.71 7.01
CA GLY A 142 5.95 -13.57 6.74
C GLY A 142 5.93 -13.06 5.30
N ILE A 143 5.10 -13.63 4.44
CA ILE A 143 4.88 -13.19 3.06
C ILE A 143 3.58 -12.39 3.02
N SER A 144 3.63 -11.18 2.48
CA SER A 144 2.46 -10.33 2.27
C SER A 144 2.16 -10.19 0.80
N LYS A 145 0.88 -10.32 0.43
CA LYS A 145 0.38 -10.08 -0.92
C LYS A 145 -0.78 -9.11 -0.87
N GLY A 146 -0.78 -8.12 -1.75
CA GLY A 146 -1.82 -7.11 -1.72
C GLY A 146 -1.86 -6.20 -2.93
N THR A 147 -2.74 -5.21 -2.84
CA THR A 147 -2.99 -4.23 -3.87
C THR A 147 -3.05 -2.84 -3.24
N GLY A 148 -2.44 -1.87 -3.88
CA GLY A 148 -2.58 -0.46 -3.53
C GLY A 148 -3.01 0.37 -4.72
N GLN A 149 -3.52 1.55 -4.43
CA GLN A 149 -3.94 2.53 -5.41
C GLN A 149 -3.55 3.92 -4.93
N TRP A 150 -2.84 4.66 -5.78
CA TRP A 150 -2.63 6.09 -5.57
C TRP A 150 -3.85 6.88 -6.05
N HIS A 151 -4.22 7.91 -5.30
CA HIS A 151 -5.20 8.93 -5.66
C HIS A 151 -4.45 10.19 -6.08
N GLU A 152 -4.97 10.89 -7.10
CA GLU A 152 -4.47 12.19 -7.57
C GLU A 152 -5.02 13.33 -6.71
#